data_AF-A0A0E0P0Y4-F1
#
_entry.id   AF-A0A0E0P0Y4-F1
#
_cell.length_a   1.000
_cell.length_b   1.000
_cell.length_c   1.000
_cell.angle_alpha   90.00
_cell.angle_beta   90.00
_cell.angle_gamma   90.00
#
_symmetry.space_group_name_H-M   'P 1'
#
loop_
_entity.id
_entity.type
_entity.pdbx_description
1 polymer ?
#
loop_
_entity_poly.entity_id
_entity_poly.type
_entity_poly.pdbx_seq_one_letter_code
_entity_poly.pdbx_strand_id
1 'polypeptide(L)'
;MQWPVAEIESLRGNHVNVTDKLVRGGGGGNYFEVSGLATPAQADVEATFQVMDLDKAEPFDPAWRGTDAQAVCAARGADARGGVGPFGLWVLASDELKERTAVFFSVFKRDDADVARVDGGKKHVVLTCNDPSRSSYAEQLYKPTYAGFVDIDHSVVESFGGHGKTAILARVYPTKAVGDKARLFVFNNGESDVKVTNLNAYDMGSAKITTDA
;
A
#
# COMPACT_ATOMS: atom_id res chain seq x y z
N MET A 1 16.76 -3.13 9.69
CA MET A 1 15.46 -2.48 9.96
C MET A 1 15.65 -1.00 9.75
N GLN A 2 14.78 -0.35 8.99
CA GLN A 2 14.82 1.08 8.67
C GLN A 2 13.49 1.72 9.07
N TRP A 3 13.54 2.81 9.84
CA TRP A 3 12.38 3.59 10.25
C TRP A 3 12.75 5.08 10.13
N PRO A 4 11.82 5.98 9.80
CA PRO A 4 12.08 7.41 9.90
C PRO A 4 12.58 7.76 11.30
N VAL A 5 13.48 8.72 11.40
CA VAL A 5 13.91 9.21 12.72
C VAL A 5 12.72 9.86 13.42
N ALA A 6 12.62 9.70 14.74
CA ALA A 6 11.43 10.12 15.52
C ALA A 6 11.16 11.63 15.43
N GLU A 7 12.17 12.44 15.10
CA GLU A 7 12.04 13.88 14.88
C GLU A 7 11.05 14.22 13.76
N ILE A 8 10.80 13.32 12.80
CA ILE A 8 9.78 13.55 11.77
C ILE A 8 8.38 13.70 12.37
N GLU A 9 8.11 13.03 13.50
CA GLU A 9 6.82 13.10 14.19
C GLU A 9 6.54 14.49 14.76
N SER A 10 7.58 15.31 14.97
CA SER A 10 7.42 16.71 15.38
C SER A 10 6.75 17.59 14.31
N LEU A 11 6.69 17.12 13.06
CA LEU A 11 5.98 17.77 11.97
C LEU A 11 4.50 17.37 11.90
N ARG A 12 4.04 16.37 12.67
CA ARG A 12 2.64 15.93 12.68
C ARG A 12 1.75 17.02 13.26
N GLY A 13 0.74 17.41 12.50
CA GLY A 13 -0.27 18.41 12.86
C GLY A 13 -1.64 17.79 13.09
N ASN A 14 -2.63 18.25 12.34
CA ASN A 14 -4.00 17.75 12.41
C ASN A 14 -4.05 16.23 12.19
N HIS A 15 -4.87 15.55 12.98
CA HIS A 15 -4.91 14.08 13.04
C HIS A 15 -6.30 13.57 12.69
N VAL A 16 -6.35 12.66 11.73
CA VAL A 16 -7.52 11.88 11.37
C VAL A 16 -7.30 10.44 11.80
N ASN A 17 -8.29 9.86 12.47
CA ASN A 17 -8.30 8.46 12.86
C ASN A 17 -9.51 7.72 12.27
N VAL A 18 -9.27 6.52 11.73
CA VAL A 18 -10.30 5.60 11.27
C VAL A 18 -10.06 4.24 11.94
N THR A 19 -11.06 3.72 12.65
CA THR A 19 -10.97 2.46 13.38
C THR A 19 -12.13 1.52 13.03
N ASP A 20 -11.86 0.22 13.12
CA ASP A 20 -12.82 -0.87 12.92
C ASP A 20 -13.73 -0.75 11.69
N LYS A 21 -13.16 -0.31 10.57
CA LYS A 21 -13.90 -0.09 9.33
C LYS A 21 -13.69 -1.23 8.33
N LEU A 22 -14.78 -1.92 7.98
CA LEU A 22 -14.76 -2.98 6.98
C LEU A 22 -14.73 -2.41 5.55
N VAL A 23 -13.81 -2.91 4.74
CA VAL A 23 -13.72 -2.67 3.29
C VAL A 23 -14.04 -3.98 2.59
N ARG A 24 -15.30 -4.10 2.14
CA ARG A 24 -15.81 -5.34 1.55
C ARG A 24 -15.04 -5.72 0.30
N GLY A 25 -14.81 -7.01 0.13
CA GLY A 25 -14.35 -7.57 -1.13
C GLY A 25 -15.49 -7.70 -2.14
N GLY A 26 -15.20 -8.44 -3.21
CA GLY A 26 -16.15 -8.88 -4.22
C GLY A 26 -16.19 -7.98 -5.45
N GLY A 27 -15.69 -8.51 -6.57
CA GLY A 27 -15.92 -8.12 -7.98
C GLY A 27 -15.75 -6.66 -8.45
N GLY A 28 -16.32 -5.68 -7.76
CA GLY A 28 -16.39 -4.27 -8.14
C GLY A 28 -15.37 -3.35 -7.48
N GLY A 29 -14.65 -3.84 -6.47
CA GLY A 29 -13.70 -3.05 -5.67
C GLY A 29 -14.43 -2.04 -4.78
N ASN A 30 -14.25 -2.14 -3.46
CA ASN A 30 -14.79 -1.14 -2.53
C ASN A 30 -13.68 -0.24 -2.02
N TYR A 31 -14.04 1.00 -1.73
CA TYR A 31 -13.13 1.99 -1.19
C TYR A 31 -13.88 3.02 -0.34
N PHE A 32 -13.13 3.79 0.44
CA PHE A 32 -13.62 4.97 1.13
C PHE A 32 -12.54 6.04 1.22
N GLU A 33 -12.96 7.29 1.26
CA GLU A 33 -12.06 8.43 1.46
C GLU A 33 -11.70 8.62 2.94
N VAL A 34 -10.41 8.86 3.21
CA VAL A 34 -9.93 9.36 4.50
C VAL A 34 -10.08 10.87 4.50
N SER A 35 -11.25 11.34 4.95
CA SER A 35 -11.59 12.76 5.00
C SER A 35 -11.08 13.43 6.28
N GLY A 36 -10.88 14.75 6.24
CA GLY A 36 -10.48 15.56 7.39
C GLY A 36 -9.02 16.00 7.40
N LEU A 37 -8.21 15.55 6.43
CA LEU A 37 -6.87 16.09 6.18
C LEU A 37 -6.97 17.41 5.43
N ALA A 38 -6.24 18.43 5.90
CA ALA A 38 -6.13 19.73 5.22
C ALA A 38 -5.13 19.68 4.06
N THR A 39 -4.11 18.82 4.15
CA THR A 39 -3.04 18.69 3.17
C THR A 39 -2.78 17.23 2.80
N PRO A 40 -3.68 16.54 2.08
CA PRO A 40 -3.47 15.13 1.70
C PRO A 40 -2.25 14.89 0.81
N ALA A 41 -1.74 15.95 0.15
CA ALA A 41 -0.48 15.90 -0.61
C ALA A 41 0.78 15.85 0.28
N GLN A 42 0.67 16.23 1.55
CA GLN A 42 1.76 16.29 2.53
C GLN A 42 1.24 15.72 3.86
N ALA A 43 1.17 14.40 3.93
CA ALA A 43 0.63 13.68 5.07
C ALA A 43 1.51 12.49 5.44
N ASP A 44 1.44 12.10 6.70
CA ASP A 44 2.01 10.87 7.23
C ASP A 44 0.87 9.92 7.58
N VAL A 45 0.90 8.70 7.06
CA VAL A 45 -0.21 7.74 7.14
C VAL A 45 0.30 6.40 7.63
N GLU A 46 -0.27 5.97 8.75
CA GLU A 46 -0.05 4.65 9.34
C GLU A 46 -1.37 3.88 9.26
N ALA A 47 -1.36 2.68 8.68
CA ALA A 47 -2.56 1.87 8.54
C ALA A 47 -2.30 0.40 8.90
N THR A 48 -3.22 -0.18 9.66
CA THR A 48 -3.23 -1.58 10.06
C THR A 48 -4.47 -2.26 9.47
N PHE A 49 -4.24 -3.37 8.78
CA PHE A 49 -5.26 -4.15 8.11
C PHE A 49 -5.37 -5.55 8.73
N GLN A 50 -6.60 -6.00 8.94
CA GLN A 50 -6.93 -7.38 9.27
C GLN A 50 -7.60 -8.03 8.06
N VAL A 51 -6.98 -9.09 7.53
CA VAL A 51 -7.60 -9.93 6.50
C VAL A 51 -8.62 -10.85 7.16
N MET A 52 -9.86 -10.86 6.67
CA MET A 52 -10.94 -11.59 7.31
C MET A 52 -10.98 -13.08 6.95
N ASP A 53 -10.53 -13.43 5.74
CA ASP A 53 -10.51 -14.80 5.23
C ASP A 53 -9.25 -15.02 4.38
N LEU A 54 -8.24 -15.68 4.99
CA LEU A 54 -7.00 -16.06 4.33
C LEU A 54 -7.15 -17.30 3.43
N ASP A 55 -8.22 -18.09 3.60
CA ASP A 55 -8.46 -19.25 2.74
C ASP A 55 -8.85 -18.84 1.32
N LYS A 56 -9.28 -17.59 1.13
CA LYS A 56 -9.46 -16.97 -0.19
C LYS A 56 -8.15 -16.60 -0.90
N ALA A 57 -6.99 -16.62 -0.23
CA ALA A 57 -5.73 -16.30 -0.89
C ALA A 57 -5.46 -17.28 -2.05
N GLU A 58 -5.08 -16.74 -3.21
CA GLU A 58 -4.80 -17.56 -4.40
C GLU A 58 -3.43 -18.25 -4.27
N PRO A 59 -3.21 -19.40 -4.92
CA PRO A 59 -1.89 -20.02 -4.98
C PRO A 59 -0.87 -19.05 -5.59
N PHE A 60 0.34 -19.03 -5.04
CA PHE A 60 1.45 -18.32 -5.64
C PHE A 60 1.80 -18.99 -6.97
N ASP A 61 1.76 -18.22 -8.07
CA ASP A 61 1.99 -18.77 -9.41
C ASP A 61 3.42 -19.33 -9.51
N PRO A 62 3.60 -20.62 -9.86
CA PRO A 62 4.92 -21.19 -10.07
C PRO A 62 5.76 -20.45 -11.11
N ALA A 63 5.12 -19.75 -12.07
CA ALA A 63 5.82 -18.93 -13.07
C ALA A 63 6.56 -17.72 -12.45
N TRP A 64 6.17 -17.30 -11.24
CA TRP A 64 6.86 -16.22 -10.52
C TRP A 64 8.06 -16.70 -9.71
N ARG A 65 8.33 -18.01 -9.67
CA ARG A 65 9.52 -18.54 -9.00
C ARG A 65 10.78 -18.05 -9.69
N GLY A 66 11.65 -17.39 -8.93
CA GLY A 66 12.87 -16.78 -9.45
C GLY A 66 12.65 -15.43 -10.16
N THR A 67 11.42 -14.91 -10.16
CA THR A 67 11.11 -13.54 -10.60
C THR A 67 11.19 -12.59 -9.39
N ASP A 68 11.63 -11.35 -9.60
CA ASP A 68 11.62 -10.36 -8.54
C ASP A 68 10.19 -9.86 -8.20
N ALA A 69 10.04 -9.28 -7.01
CA ALA A 69 8.73 -8.79 -6.56
C ALA A 69 8.18 -7.68 -7.47
N GLN A 70 9.04 -6.89 -8.13
CA GLN A 70 8.62 -5.77 -8.97
C GLN A 70 7.91 -6.27 -10.23
N ALA A 71 8.44 -7.30 -10.88
CA ALA A 71 7.83 -7.93 -12.03
C ALA A 71 6.50 -8.61 -11.66
N VAL A 72 6.40 -9.25 -10.49
CA VAL A 72 5.11 -9.79 -10.01
C VAL A 72 4.11 -8.67 -9.77
N CYS A 73 4.53 -7.56 -9.15
CA CYS A 73 3.68 -6.41 -8.91
C CYS A 73 3.22 -5.73 -10.22
N ALA A 74 4.10 -5.63 -11.21
CA ALA A 74 3.75 -5.12 -12.54
C ALA A 74 2.76 -6.04 -13.26
N ALA A 75 2.87 -7.36 -13.08
CA ALA A 75 1.93 -8.33 -13.63
C ALA A 75 0.58 -8.37 -12.88
N ARG A 76 0.58 -8.06 -11.57
CA ARG A 76 -0.58 -8.05 -10.68
C ARG A 76 -0.74 -6.68 -10.01
N GLY A 77 -0.98 -5.66 -10.85
CA GLY A 77 -1.12 -4.27 -10.40
C GLY A 77 -2.37 -4.02 -9.55
N ALA A 78 -2.57 -2.77 -9.13
CA ALA A 78 -3.59 -2.41 -8.15
C ALA A 78 -5.05 -2.64 -8.60
N ASP A 79 -5.29 -2.70 -9.91
CA ASP A 79 -6.61 -2.95 -10.51
C ASP A 79 -6.83 -4.44 -10.84
N ALA A 80 -5.84 -5.31 -10.61
CA ALA A 80 -5.98 -6.75 -10.81
C ALA A 80 -6.96 -7.34 -9.78
N ARG A 81 -7.77 -8.31 -10.20
CA ARG A 81 -8.56 -9.12 -9.27
C ARG A 81 -7.67 -10.18 -8.62
N GLY A 82 -7.86 -10.36 -7.33
CA GLY A 82 -7.14 -11.37 -6.54
C GLY A 82 -8.01 -11.92 -5.42
N GLY A 83 -7.55 -13.00 -4.81
CA GLY A 83 -8.24 -13.65 -3.70
C GLY A 83 -8.23 -12.79 -2.44
N VAL A 84 -7.04 -12.51 -1.92
CA VAL A 84 -6.81 -11.57 -0.81
C VAL A 84 -5.97 -10.42 -1.35
N GLY A 85 -6.63 -9.28 -1.57
CA GLY A 85 -6.05 -8.12 -2.23
C GLY A 85 -6.11 -8.17 -3.75
N PRO A 86 -5.64 -7.10 -4.43
CA PRO A 86 -4.90 -5.99 -3.86
C PRO A 86 -5.77 -5.10 -2.94
N PHE A 87 -5.27 -4.80 -1.73
CA PHE A 87 -5.89 -3.89 -0.77
C PHE A 87 -4.84 -2.95 -0.18
N GLY A 88 -5.23 -1.71 0.14
CA GLY A 88 -4.31 -0.74 0.70
C GLY A 88 -4.78 0.69 0.51
N LEU A 89 -3.87 1.57 0.09
CA LEU A 89 -4.08 3.00 -0.03
C LEU A 89 -3.99 3.47 -1.48
N TRP A 90 -4.86 4.39 -1.86
CA TRP A 90 -4.63 5.29 -2.99
C TRP A 90 -4.20 6.64 -2.44
N VAL A 91 -2.93 6.99 -2.68
CA VAL A 91 -2.32 8.26 -2.27
C VAL A 91 -2.14 9.18 -3.47
N LEU A 92 -2.10 10.49 -3.21
CA LEU A 92 -2.02 11.50 -4.26
C LEU A 92 -3.07 11.24 -5.34
N ALA A 93 -4.30 10.97 -4.91
CA ALA A 93 -5.40 10.63 -5.78
C ALA A 93 -6.21 11.89 -6.16
N SER A 94 -6.78 11.91 -7.36
CA SER A 94 -7.76 12.91 -7.77
C SER A 94 -9.17 12.51 -7.30
N ASP A 95 -10.10 13.47 -7.23
CA ASP A 95 -11.50 13.23 -6.85
C ASP A 95 -12.17 12.14 -7.72
N GLU A 96 -11.83 12.09 -9.01
CA GLU A 96 -12.35 11.11 -9.97
C GLU A 96 -11.58 9.78 -9.98
N LEU A 97 -10.57 9.62 -9.11
CA LEU A 97 -9.73 8.42 -8.96
C LEU A 97 -8.98 7.99 -10.22
N LYS A 98 -8.92 8.85 -11.24
CA LYS A 98 -8.23 8.55 -12.49
C LYS A 98 -6.72 8.73 -12.39
N GLU A 99 -6.30 9.75 -11.62
CA GLU A 99 -4.93 9.86 -11.14
C GLU A 99 -4.87 9.34 -9.71
N ARG A 100 -3.98 8.39 -9.46
CA ARG A 100 -3.71 7.82 -8.14
C ARG A 100 -2.42 7.02 -8.16
N THR A 101 -1.73 7.00 -7.02
CA THR A 101 -0.66 6.03 -6.75
C THR A 101 -1.19 5.01 -5.78
N ALA A 102 -1.05 3.71 -6.09
CA ALA A 102 -1.52 2.66 -5.21
C ALA A 102 -0.37 2.10 -4.38
N VAL A 103 -0.56 2.05 -3.07
CA VAL A 103 0.31 1.34 -2.13
C VAL A 103 -0.51 0.20 -1.54
N PHE A 104 -0.19 -1.05 -1.86
CA PHE A 104 -1.09 -2.17 -1.59
C PHE A 104 -0.38 -3.48 -1.24
N PHE A 105 -1.17 -4.39 -0.71
CA PHE A 105 -0.79 -5.75 -0.37
C PHE A 105 -1.65 -6.76 -1.14
N SER A 106 -1.02 -7.86 -1.55
CA SER A 106 -1.67 -9.07 -2.04
C SER A 106 -1.11 -10.28 -1.32
N VAL A 107 -1.97 -11.20 -0.89
CA VAL A 107 -1.57 -12.39 -0.13
C VAL A 107 -1.76 -13.63 -0.98
N PHE A 108 -0.72 -14.47 -1.02
CA PHE A 108 -0.70 -15.72 -1.77
C PHE A 108 -0.41 -16.91 -0.87
N LYS A 109 -0.94 -18.08 -1.23
CA LYS A 109 -0.59 -19.37 -0.61
C LYS A 109 0.65 -19.95 -1.26
N ARG A 110 1.63 -20.35 -0.47
CA ARG A 110 2.76 -21.16 -0.97
C ARG A 110 2.31 -22.59 -1.18
N ASP A 111 2.90 -23.26 -2.16
CA ASP A 111 2.76 -24.71 -2.27
C ASP A 111 3.64 -25.44 -1.25
N ASP A 112 3.38 -26.72 -1.02
CA ASP A 112 4.10 -27.50 0.01
C ASP A 112 5.62 -27.57 -0.26
N ALA A 113 6.01 -27.55 -1.53
CA ALA A 113 7.42 -27.55 -1.93
C ALA A 113 8.13 -26.24 -1.58
N ASP A 114 7.47 -25.09 -1.76
CA ASP A 114 7.99 -23.77 -1.40
C ASP A 114 7.90 -23.56 0.12
N VAL A 115 6.90 -24.11 0.80
CA VAL A 115 6.81 -24.12 2.28
C VAL A 115 8.01 -24.84 2.89
N ALA A 116 8.42 -25.98 2.32
CA ALA A 116 9.57 -26.75 2.81
C ALA A 116 10.92 -26.02 2.62
N ARG A 117 10.97 -24.98 1.78
CA ARG A 117 12.18 -24.19 1.47
C ARG A 117 12.29 -22.91 2.29
N VAL A 118 11.24 -22.48 2.97
CA VAL A 118 11.21 -21.23 3.74
C VAL A 118 11.32 -21.53 5.22
N ASP A 119 12.22 -20.82 5.91
CA ASP A 119 12.39 -20.93 7.35
C ASP A 119 11.07 -20.72 8.10
N GLY A 120 10.75 -21.65 9.00
CA GLY A 120 9.51 -21.64 9.77
C GLY A 120 8.27 -22.17 9.03
N GLY A 121 8.41 -22.75 7.83
CA GLY A 121 7.30 -23.45 7.15
C GLY A 121 6.11 -22.54 6.83
N LYS A 122 6.38 -21.28 6.48
CA LYS A 122 5.34 -20.26 6.30
C LYS A 122 4.51 -20.51 5.05
N LYS A 123 3.22 -20.80 5.26
CA LYS A 123 2.24 -21.15 4.20
C LYS A 123 1.78 -20.00 3.32
N HIS A 124 2.09 -18.76 3.69
CA HIS A 124 1.65 -17.57 2.97
C HIS A 124 2.81 -16.63 2.71
N VAL A 125 2.74 -15.93 1.57
CA VAL A 125 3.65 -14.85 1.20
C VAL A 125 2.82 -13.63 0.85
N VAL A 126 3.29 -12.45 1.25
CA VAL A 126 2.64 -11.18 0.94
C VAL A 126 3.51 -10.41 -0.02
N LEU A 127 2.91 -9.96 -1.10
CA LEU A 127 3.48 -8.99 -2.01
C LEU A 127 3.06 -7.61 -1.53
N THR A 128 4.04 -6.75 -1.24
CA THR A 128 3.82 -5.31 -1.05
C THR A 128 4.21 -4.57 -2.32
N CYS A 129 3.39 -3.60 -2.70
CA CYS A 129 3.46 -2.94 -4.00
C CYS A 129 3.30 -1.43 -3.86
N ASN A 130 4.14 -0.67 -4.57
CA ASN A 130 3.89 0.71 -4.97
C ASN A 130 3.71 0.73 -6.49
N ASP A 131 2.49 1.01 -6.93
CA ASP A 131 2.08 1.06 -8.33
C ASP A 131 1.73 2.50 -8.74
N PRO A 132 2.65 3.21 -9.42
CA PRO A 132 2.43 4.55 -9.93
C PRO A 132 1.92 4.56 -11.38
N SER A 133 1.48 3.44 -11.95
CA SER A 133 1.06 3.36 -13.37
C SER A 133 0.01 4.42 -13.73
N ARG A 134 -0.89 4.72 -12.79
CA ARG A 134 -1.96 5.72 -12.90
C ARG A 134 -1.67 7.02 -12.14
N SER A 135 -0.42 7.30 -11.78
CA SER A 135 -0.09 8.44 -10.91
C SER A 135 -0.18 9.80 -11.60
N SER A 136 -0.33 9.85 -12.93
CA SER A 136 -0.31 11.10 -13.69
C SER A 136 -0.93 10.94 -15.08
N TYR A 137 -1.62 11.97 -15.57
CA TYR A 137 -2.08 12.09 -16.96
C TYR A 137 -0.97 12.44 -17.95
N ALA A 138 0.19 12.93 -17.48
CA ALA A 138 1.26 13.30 -18.38
C ALA A 138 1.86 12.04 -19.04
N GLU A 139 2.09 12.14 -20.35
CA GLU A 139 2.75 11.12 -21.15
C GLU A 139 4.27 11.11 -20.90
N GLN A 140 4.91 9.99 -21.23
CA GLN A 140 6.38 9.82 -21.17
C GLN A 140 7.02 10.00 -19.79
N LEU A 141 6.24 9.93 -18.71
CA LEU A 141 6.78 9.86 -17.36
C LEU A 141 7.30 8.46 -17.05
N TYR A 142 8.51 8.39 -16.48
CA TYR A 142 9.02 7.16 -15.88
C TYR A 142 8.26 6.86 -14.59
N LYS A 143 7.48 5.77 -14.60
CA LYS A 143 6.59 5.34 -13.50
C LYS A 143 6.90 3.88 -13.12
N PRO A 144 8.09 3.58 -12.59
CA PRO A 144 8.45 2.21 -12.23
C PRO A 144 7.63 1.74 -11.03
N THR A 145 7.20 0.48 -11.07
CA THR A 145 6.59 -0.21 -9.95
C THR A 145 7.68 -0.70 -9.00
N TYR A 146 7.52 -0.48 -7.69
CA TYR A 146 8.41 -1.00 -6.67
C TYR A 146 7.67 -1.98 -5.79
N ALA A 147 8.33 -3.06 -5.38
CA ALA A 147 7.68 -4.10 -4.60
C ALA A 147 8.68 -4.92 -3.77
N GLY A 148 8.15 -5.66 -2.80
CA GLY A 148 8.89 -6.60 -1.98
C GLY A 148 8.01 -7.77 -1.55
N PHE A 149 8.65 -8.91 -1.25
CA PHE A 149 7.98 -10.04 -0.60
C PHE A 149 8.18 -9.97 0.90
N VAL A 150 7.10 -10.19 1.65
CA VAL A 150 7.09 -10.24 3.11
C VAL A 150 6.44 -11.54 3.56
N ASP A 151 7.10 -12.23 4.47
CA ASP A 151 6.59 -13.43 5.11
C ASP A 151 5.57 -13.11 6.20
N ILE A 152 4.41 -13.80 6.20
CA ILE A 152 3.46 -13.69 7.32
C ILE A 152 4.02 -14.44 8.53
N ASP A 153 4.48 -13.71 9.53
CA ASP A 153 4.58 -14.22 10.89
C ASP A 153 3.38 -13.68 11.67
N HIS A 154 2.44 -14.55 12.01
CA HIS A 154 1.35 -14.26 12.94
C HIS A 154 0.73 -12.85 12.85
N SER A 155 0.19 -12.49 11.67
CA SER A 155 -0.81 -11.43 11.41
C SER A 155 -0.42 -9.99 11.02
N VAL A 156 0.81 -9.66 10.59
CA VAL A 156 1.16 -8.24 10.24
C VAL A 156 1.99 -8.07 8.95
N VAL A 157 1.60 -7.13 8.06
CA VAL A 157 2.39 -6.62 6.88
C VAL A 157 2.10 -5.11 6.65
N GLU A 158 3.12 -4.29 6.33
CA GLU A 158 3.04 -2.79 6.28
C GLU A 158 3.90 -2.15 5.14
N SER A 159 4.06 -0.82 5.04
CA SER A 159 4.87 -0.15 3.98
C SER A 159 5.52 1.14 4.50
N PHE A 160 6.54 1.18 5.37
CA PHE A 160 7.52 0.24 5.92
C PHE A 160 7.02 -1.17 6.30
N GLY A 161 7.15 -2.13 5.39
CA GLY A 161 6.84 -3.56 5.60
C GLY A 161 7.27 -4.09 6.94
N GLY A 162 6.30 -4.34 7.83
CA GLY A 162 6.47 -4.91 9.15
C GLY A 162 7.49 -4.15 10.00
N HIS A 163 7.18 -2.92 10.39
CA HIS A 163 8.06 -2.07 11.20
C HIS A 163 9.47 -1.87 10.59
N GLY A 164 9.58 -1.69 9.28
CA GLY A 164 10.86 -1.34 8.65
C GLY A 164 11.70 -2.49 8.11
N LYS A 165 11.10 -3.65 7.83
CA LYS A 165 11.74 -4.75 7.08
C LYS A 165 11.74 -4.52 5.57
N THR A 166 10.77 -3.78 5.04
CA THR A 166 10.73 -3.38 3.62
C THR A 166 10.38 -1.90 3.49
N ALA A 167 11.32 -1.07 3.02
CA ALA A 167 11.07 0.34 2.73
C ALA A 167 10.96 0.53 1.21
N ILE A 168 9.85 1.13 0.75
CA ILE A 168 9.63 1.46 -0.66
C ILE A 168 9.49 2.97 -0.75
N LEU A 169 10.39 3.61 -1.50
CA LEU A 169 10.33 5.03 -1.83
C LEU A 169 10.01 5.19 -3.31
N ALA A 170 8.97 5.96 -3.64
CA ALA A 170 8.58 6.26 -5.00
C ALA A 170 8.40 7.77 -5.20
N ARG A 171 8.68 8.25 -6.42
CA ARG A 171 8.42 9.63 -6.84
C ARG A 171 7.33 9.62 -7.89
N VAL A 172 6.34 10.48 -7.74
CA VAL A 172 5.22 10.60 -8.67
C VAL A 172 4.90 12.07 -8.94
N TYR A 173 4.37 12.35 -10.13
CA TYR A 173 4.14 13.70 -10.64
C TYR A 173 2.69 13.87 -11.13
N PRO A 174 1.69 13.87 -10.22
CA PRO A 174 0.28 14.03 -10.58
C PRO A 174 0.00 15.41 -11.17
N THR A 175 -1.01 15.51 -12.04
CA THR A 175 -1.40 16.79 -12.67
C THR A 175 -2.67 17.39 -12.07
N LYS A 176 -3.53 16.57 -11.46
CA LYS A 176 -4.80 16.96 -10.79
C LYS A 176 -4.71 16.82 -9.29
N ALA A 177 -4.07 15.77 -8.79
CA ALA A 177 -3.89 15.53 -7.36
C ALA A 177 -2.72 16.35 -6.78
N VAL A 178 -2.81 17.68 -6.88
CA VAL A 178 -1.78 18.64 -6.47
C VAL A 178 -2.32 19.51 -5.34
N GLY A 179 -1.53 19.65 -4.26
CA GLY A 179 -1.89 20.49 -3.12
C GLY A 179 -3.18 20.03 -2.44
N ASP A 180 -4.13 20.97 -2.30
CA ASP A 180 -5.44 20.78 -1.66
C ASP A 180 -6.41 19.90 -2.45
N LYS A 181 -6.09 19.60 -3.72
CA LYS A 181 -6.87 18.70 -4.59
C LYS A 181 -6.44 17.24 -4.50
N ALA A 182 -5.33 16.95 -3.82
CA ALA A 182 -4.95 15.58 -3.55
C ALA A 182 -5.92 14.97 -2.54
N ARG A 183 -6.16 13.68 -2.68
CA ARG A 183 -7.03 12.89 -1.80
C ARG A 183 -6.32 11.61 -1.35
N LEU A 184 -6.82 11.06 -0.25
CA LEU A 184 -6.36 9.80 0.33
C LEU A 184 -7.55 8.84 0.43
N PHE A 185 -7.41 7.64 -0.11
CA PHE A 185 -8.43 6.60 -0.03
C PHE A 185 -7.85 5.31 0.51
N VAL A 186 -8.69 4.52 1.17
CA VAL A 186 -8.46 3.10 1.43
C VAL A 186 -9.28 2.30 0.42
N PHE A 187 -8.70 1.26 -0.16
CA PHE A 187 -9.38 0.40 -1.13
C PHE A 187 -9.14 -1.09 -0.88
N ASN A 188 -10.04 -1.91 -1.40
CA ASN A 188 -9.93 -3.36 -1.48
C ASN A 188 -10.52 -3.84 -2.82
N ASN A 189 -9.67 -4.36 -3.69
CA ASN A 189 -10.03 -4.96 -4.97
C ASN A 189 -9.98 -6.50 -4.95
N GLY A 190 -9.78 -7.10 -3.78
CA GLY A 190 -9.80 -8.56 -3.59
C GLY A 190 -11.20 -9.14 -3.35
N GLU A 191 -11.29 -10.47 -3.37
CA GLU A 191 -12.51 -11.23 -3.04
C GLU A 191 -12.73 -11.40 -1.53
N SER A 192 -11.67 -11.33 -0.73
CA SER A 192 -11.73 -11.37 0.73
C SER A 192 -12.02 -9.99 1.31
N ASP A 193 -12.83 -9.94 2.36
CA ASP A 193 -13.06 -8.72 3.12
C ASP A 193 -11.78 -8.36 3.89
N VAL A 194 -11.53 -7.06 4.01
CA VAL A 194 -10.42 -6.52 4.80
C VAL A 194 -10.97 -5.49 5.76
N LYS A 195 -10.57 -5.57 7.03
CA LYS A 195 -10.92 -4.57 8.05
C LYS A 195 -9.73 -3.66 8.31
N VAL A 196 -9.93 -2.35 8.22
CA VAL A 196 -9.01 -1.36 8.78
C VAL A 196 -9.22 -1.37 10.29
N THR A 197 -8.29 -1.97 11.02
CA THR A 197 -8.36 -2.01 12.50
C THR A 197 -8.01 -0.64 13.07
N ASN A 198 -6.98 -0.01 12.50
CA ASN A 198 -6.57 1.35 12.84
C ASN A 198 -5.92 2.02 11.63
N LEU A 199 -6.26 3.28 11.38
CA LEU A 199 -5.57 4.15 10.43
C LEU A 199 -5.42 5.52 11.07
N ASN A 200 -4.18 5.97 11.19
CA ASN A 200 -3.82 7.31 11.61
C ASN A 200 -3.28 8.06 10.40
N ALA A 201 -3.84 9.23 10.12
CA ALA A 201 -3.31 10.13 9.11
C ALA A 201 -3.07 11.51 9.73
N TYR A 202 -1.89 12.06 9.52
CA TYR A 202 -1.47 13.35 10.05
C TYR A 202 -1.17 14.29 8.89
N ASP A 203 -1.72 15.51 8.93
CA ASP A 203 -1.20 16.60 8.11
C ASP A 203 0.23 16.90 8.57
N MET A 204 1.18 16.99 7.63
CA MET A 204 2.58 17.22 7.95
C MET A 204 2.94 18.69 7.71
N GLY A 205 3.58 19.32 8.69
CA GLY A 205 4.17 20.66 8.54
C GLY A 205 5.40 20.64 7.61
N SER A 206 5.68 21.76 6.95
CA SER A 206 6.88 21.89 6.13
C SER A 206 8.13 22.05 6.99
N ALA A 207 9.18 21.28 6.69
CA ALA A 207 10.48 21.42 7.34
C ALA A 207 11.21 22.69 6.84
N LYS A 208 11.92 23.36 7.74
CA LYS A 208 12.85 24.44 7.38
C LYS A 208 14.18 23.83 6.97
N ILE A 209 14.44 23.77 5.66
CA ILE A 209 15.70 23.31 5.10
C ILE A 209 16.50 24.56 4.70
N THR A 210 17.59 24.86 5.42
CA THR A 210 18.47 25.98 5.10
C THR A 210 19.52 25.55 4.09
N THR A 211 19.89 26.48 3.20
CA THR A 211 21.12 26.38 2.42
C THR A 211 22.13 27.31 3.07
N ASP A 212 23.16 26.76 3.69
CA ASP A 212 24.32 27.57 4.05
C ASP A 212 25.06 27.89 2.74
N ALA A 213 25.17 29.19 2.43
CA ALA A 213 25.89 29.70 1.27
C ALA A 213 27.37 29.91 1.58
#